data_AF-A0AAW8T9J1-F1
#
_entry.id   AF-A0AAW8T9J1-F1
#
_cell.length_a   1.000
_cell.length_b   1.000
_cell.length_c   1.000
_cell.angle_alpha   90.00
_cell.angle_beta   90.00
_cell.angle_gamma   90.00
#
_symmetry.space_group_name_H-M   'P 1'
#
loop_
_entity.id
_entity.type
_entity.pdbx_description
1 polymer ?
#
loop_
_entity_poly.entity_id
_entity_poly.type
_entity_poly.pdbx_seq_one_letter_code
_entity_poly.pdbx_strand_id
1 'polypeptide(L)'
;MRRRPAIMWSLLVLLFLGYVAAVIINIKDNQNKVEKTTYQQWRSTYVKESDEGNYVETSLKGKESVSLSEGHGYGMLITMQAVKRGWASENEFYDFYRYYKNFRLSKDKPLMSWRQKFDEDTEVKKETTNATDGDLDIAYALIEASKQWPDSHTDYKGAAKKLLSAIKTRNYNSDTKLLTVGDWAKKDSDFYALVRPSDIIPSYFDTFAAFTGDSFWKTLKTNSMKVLKSLSNQHKTGLIPDFAWVKDGTVTPAKKDQVAGVNDGNYGANACRLPWRLASSNDKAANQVLSKMMNFFLEESTITEGYTLAGKPLSSNKSENFSAPILYAAKKKEAYGNLVDSQSWVIQNGLSEDDYYGDTLTTLVTLQMNQK
;
A
#
# COMPACT_ATOMS: atom_id res chain seq x y z
N MET A 1 -9.54 -59.86 -29.55
CA MET A 1 -8.77 -58.96 -28.66
C MET A 1 -9.03 -57.49 -29.01
N ARG A 2 -9.97 -56.83 -28.31
CA ARG A 2 -10.17 -55.37 -28.37
C ARG A 2 -9.29 -54.71 -27.28
N ARG A 3 -8.01 -54.45 -27.56
CA ARG A 3 -7.12 -53.68 -26.66
C ARG A 3 -6.69 -52.31 -27.22
N ARG A 4 -7.03 -52.00 -28.47
CA ARG A 4 -6.73 -50.72 -29.13
C ARG A 4 -7.43 -49.47 -28.56
N PRO A 5 -8.69 -49.51 -28.08
CA PRO A 5 -9.33 -48.28 -27.59
C PRO A 5 -8.68 -47.77 -26.30
N ALA A 6 -8.28 -48.65 -25.38
CA ALA A 6 -7.68 -48.24 -24.10
C ALA A 6 -6.35 -47.47 -24.29
N ILE A 7 -5.46 -47.97 -25.16
CA ILE A 7 -4.18 -47.31 -25.47
C ILE A 7 -4.41 -45.95 -26.14
N MET A 8 -5.37 -45.86 -27.07
CA MET A 8 -5.72 -44.62 -27.74
C MET A 8 -6.30 -43.58 -26.76
N TRP A 9 -7.19 -43.99 -25.86
CA TRP A 9 -7.72 -43.12 -24.81
C TRP A 9 -6.62 -42.67 -23.83
N SER A 10 -5.70 -43.56 -23.44
CA SER A 10 -4.55 -43.19 -22.61
C SER A 10 -3.64 -42.17 -23.30
N LEU A 11 -3.38 -42.32 -24.60
CA LEU A 11 -2.60 -41.35 -25.38
C LEU A 11 -3.31 -40.00 -25.51
N LEU A 12 -4.63 -39.99 -25.72
CA LEU A 12 -5.42 -38.75 -25.76
C LEU A 12 -5.42 -38.04 -24.40
N VAL A 13 -5.53 -38.78 -23.29
CA VAL A 13 -5.41 -38.23 -21.94
C VAL A 13 -4.02 -37.64 -21.71
N LEU A 14 -2.95 -38.33 -22.13
CA LEU A 14 -1.57 -37.81 -22.01
C LEU A 14 -1.35 -36.54 -22.85
N LEU A 15 -1.88 -36.49 -24.07
CA LEU A 15 -1.83 -35.29 -24.92
C LEU A 15 -2.61 -34.13 -24.31
N PHE A 16 -3.81 -34.40 -23.78
CA PHE A 16 -4.62 -33.39 -23.10
C PHE A 16 -3.90 -32.86 -21.85
N LEU A 17 -3.34 -33.74 -21.01
CA LEU A 17 -2.55 -33.34 -19.84
C LEU A 17 -1.29 -32.55 -20.24
N GLY A 18 -0.61 -32.95 -21.31
CA GLY A 18 0.52 -32.21 -21.87
C GLY A 18 0.14 -30.82 -22.36
N TYR A 19 -1.01 -30.69 -23.05
CA TYR A 19 -1.55 -29.41 -23.47
C TYR A 19 -1.93 -28.51 -22.28
N VAL A 20 -2.64 -29.06 -21.29
CA VAL A 20 -3.00 -28.32 -20.07
C VAL A 20 -1.74 -27.86 -19.33
N ALA A 21 -0.72 -28.71 -19.21
CA ALA A 21 0.56 -28.34 -18.62
C ALA A 21 1.25 -27.21 -19.41
N ALA A 22 1.27 -27.27 -20.74
CA ALA A 22 1.83 -26.24 -21.59
C ALA A 22 1.10 -24.89 -21.44
N VAL A 23 -0.23 -24.91 -21.37
CA VAL A 23 -1.05 -23.71 -21.13
C VAL A 23 -0.75 -23.12 -19.75
N ILE A 24 -0.66 -23.94 -18.70
CA ILE A 24 -0.33 -23.47 -17.34
C ILE A 24 1.08 -22.87 -17.30
N ILE A 25 2.06 -23.49 -17.97
CA ILE A 25 3.43 -22.95 -18.08
C ILE A 25 3.41 -21.59 -18.78
N ASN A 26 2.73 -21.49 -19.92
CA ASN A 26 2.65 -20.25 -20.69
C ASN A 26 1.98 -19.11 -19.88
N ILE A 27 0.89 -19.39 -19.17
CA ILE A 27 0.23 -18.42 -18.29
C ILE A 27 1.19 -17.94 -17.20
N LYS A 28 1.91 -18.85 -16.54
CA LYS A 28 2.88 -18.51 -15.49
C LYS A 28 4.05 -17.68 -16.04
N ASP A 29 4.57 -18.04 -17.19
CA ASP A 29 5.67 -17.32 -17.83
C ASP A 29 5.24 -15.91 -18.25
N ASN A 30 4.03 -15.77 -18.82
CA ASN A 30 3.50 -14.48 -19.20
C ASN A 30 3.23 -13.59 -17.97
N GLN A 31 2.69 -14.14 -16.89
CA GLN A 31 2.52 -13.42 -15.62
C GLN A 31 3.86 -12.96 -15.04
N ASN A 32 4.86 -13.85 -15.01
CA ASN A 32 6.20 -13.52 -14.53
C ASN A 32 6.85 -12.42 -15.38
N LYS A 33 6.62 -12.44 -16.71
CA LYS A 33 7.07 -11.40 -17.63
C LYS A 33 6.40 -10.06 -17.33
N VAL A 34 5.07 -10.03 -17.20
CA VAL A 34 4.32 -8.81 -16.84
C VAL A 34 4.84 -8.24 -15.53
N GLU A 35 4.92 -9.04 -14.46
CA GLU A 35 5.44 -8.60 -13.16
C GLU A 35 6.85 -8.01 -13.26
N LYS A 36 7.76 -8.68 -14.00
CA LYS A 36 9.14 -8.23 -14.14
C LYS A 36 9.24 -6.94 -14.94
N THR A 37 8.53 -6.86 -16.06
CA THR A 37 8.52 -5.65 -16.92
C THR A 37 7.92 -4.46 -16.17
N THR A 38 6.80 -4.64 -15.46
CA THR A 38 6.20 -3.58 -14.64
C THR A 38 7.17 -3.09 -13.57
N TYR A 39 7.84 -4.01 -12.85
CA TYR A 39 8.87 -3.62 -11.86
C TYR A 39 10.02 -2.83 -12.50
N GLN A 40 10.55 -3.31 -13.63
CA GLN A 40 11.69 -2.68 -14.30
C GLN A 40 11.33 -1.28 -14.82
N GLN A 41 10.16 -1.13 -15.44
CA GLN A 41 9.64 0.14 -15.93
C GLN A 41 9.43 1.12 -14.77
N TRP A 42 8.76 0.69 -13.70
CA TRP A 42 8.57 1.53 -12.51
C TRP A 42 9.92 1.98 -11.92
N ARG A 43 10.89 1.05 -11.78
CA ARG A 43 12.21 1.38 -11.25
C ARG A 43 12.92 2.41 -12.13
N SER A 44 12.93 2.24 -13.45
CA SER A 44 13.61 3.17 -14.36
C SER A 44 12.99 4.56 -14.37
N THR A 45 11.67 4.65 -14.20
CA THR A 45 10.94 5.92 -14.26
C THR A 45 11.06 6.68 -12.95
N TYR A 46 10.86 6.01 -11.81
CA TYR A 46 10.64 6.67 -10.52
C TYR A 46 11.79 6.59 -9.54
N VAL A 47 12.73 5.65 -9.70
CA VAL A 47 13.85 5.51 -8.75
C VAL A 47 15.02 6.34 -9.21
N LYS A 48 15.47 7.25 -8.34
CA LYS A 48 16.68 8.04 -8.52
C LYS A 48 17.76 7.58 -7.57
N GLU A 49 19.01 7.69 -8.01
CA GLU A 49 20.19 7.31 -7.27
C GLU A 49 20.90 8.60 -6.82
N SER A 50 21.21 8.73 -5.53
CA SER A 50 21.96 9.87 -5.00
C SER A 50 23.06 9.41 -4.03
N ASP A 51 23.92 10.37 -3.64
CA ASP A 51 24.97 10.13 -2.64
C ASP A 51 24.40 9.72 -1.27
N GLU A 52 23.14 10.04 -0.99
CA GLU A 52 22.43 9.66 0.24
C GLU A 52 21.73 8.29 0.14
N GLY A 53 21.61 7.71 -1.06
CA GLY A 53 20.89 6.46 -1.33
C GLY A 53 19.80 6.63 -2.38
N ASN A 54 19.09 5.54 -2.67
CA ASN A 54 18.04 5.55 -3.68
C ASN A 54 16.74 6.08 -3.09
N TYR A 55 16.02 6.90 -3.86
CA TYR A 55 14.72 7.44 -3.50
C TYR A 55 13.71 7.35 -4.64
N VAL A 56 12.44 7.51 -4.29
CA VAL A 56 11.35 7.58 -5.28
C VAL A 56 11.01 9.03 -5.56
N GLU A 57 11.14 9.43 -6.83
CA GLU A 57 10.69 10.74 -7.32
C GLU A 57 9.18 10.70 -7.54
N THR A 58 8.45 11.52 -6.78
CA THR A 58 6.99 11.58 -6.79
C THR A 58 6.44 12.72 -7.64
N SER A 59 7.32 13.58 -8.17
CA SER A 59 6.96 14.73 -9.00
C SER A 59 7.82 14.76 -10.25
N LEU A 60 7.30 14.19 -11.34
CA LEU A 60 8.00 14.14 -12.63
C LEU A 60 7.86 15.43 -13.46
N LYS A 61 7.01 16.37 -13.02
CA LYS A 61 6.70 17.61 -13.74
C LYS A 61 7.24 18.81 -12.95
N GLY A 62 8.44 19.26 -13.29
CA GLY A 62 9.07 20.41 -12.64
C GLY A 62 10.58 20.46 -12.84
N LYS A 63 11.22 21.53 -12.37
CA LYS A 63 12.69 21.59 -12.27
C LYS A 63 13.22 20.96 -10.99
N GLU A 64 12.39 20.89 -9.95
CA GLU A 64 12.73 20.29 -8.66
C GLU A 64 12.19 18.86 -8.59
N SER A 65 13.05 17.90 -8.24
CA SER A 65 12.63 16.55 -7.89
C SER A 65 12.09 16.53 -6.46
N VAL A 66 10.98 15.84 -6.24
CA VAL A 66 10.35 15.69 -4.92
C VAL A 66 10.34 14.22 -4.53
N SER A 67 10.75 13.91 -3.30
CA SER A 67 10.50 12.61 -2.68
C SER A 67 9.58 12.77 -1.47
N LEU A 68 8.67 11.82 -1.30
CA LEU A 68 7.80 11.74 -0.14
C LEU A 68 8.10 10.47 0.64
N SER A 69 7.97 10.50 1.97
CA SER A 69 8.15 9.29 2.79
C SER A 69 7.17 8.18 2.42
N GLU A 70 5.99 8.52 1.91
CA GLU A 70 5.03 7.58 1.35
C GLU A 70 5.63 6.81 0.16
N GLY A 71 6.10 7.53 -0.86
CA GLY A 71 6.74 6.92 -2.02
C GLY A 71 8.00 6.15 -1.67
N HIS A 72 8.77 6.64 -0.70
CA HIS A 72 9.91 5.91 -0.19
C HIS A 72 9.51 4.57 0.44
N GLY A 73 8.45 4.56 1.26
CA GLY A 73 7.87 3.34 1.82
C GLY A 73 7.42 2.37 0.72
N TYR A 74 6.73 2.85 -0.31
CA TYR A 74 6.34 2.03 -1.46
C TYR A 74 7.53 1.46 -2.22
N GLY A 75 8.58 2.26 -2.44
CA GLY A 75 9.80 1.81 -3.11
C GLY A 75 10.51 0.70 -2.34
N MET A 76 10.56 0.79 -1.00
CA MET A 76 11.08 -0.28 -0.16
C MET A 76 10.23 -1.56 -0.25
N LEU A 77 8.89 -1.43 -0.28
CA LEU A 77 7.99 -2.58 -0.43
C LEU A 77 8.12 -3.25 -1.80
N ILE A 78 8.15 -2.47 -2.88
CA ILE A 78 8.35 -2.96 -4.27
C ILE A 78 9.69 -3.67 -4.37
N THR A 79 10.76 -3.06 -3.85
CA THR A 79 12.10 -3.66 -3.86
C THR A 79 12.12 -4.99 -3.11
N MET A 80 11.44 -5.11 -1.95
CA MET A 80 11.32 -6.40 -1.27
C MET A 80 10.56 -7.46 -2.09
N GLN A 81 9.54 -7.07 -2.87
CA GLN A 81 8.86 -8.00 -3.77
C GLN A 81 9.75 -8.45 -4.92
N ALA A 82 10.61 -7.57 -5.44
CA ALA A 82 11.60 -7.90 -6.46
C ALA A 82 12.72 -8.81 -5.90
N VAL A 83 13.17 -8.56 -4.67
CA VAL A 83 14.14 -9.42 -3.96
C VAL A 83 13.63 -10.84 -3.82
N LYS A 84 12.37 -11.02 -3.38
CA LYS A 84 11.74 -12.35 -3.25
C LYS A 84 11.67 -13.13 -4.57
N ARG A 85 11.81 -12.43 -5.70
CA ARG A 85 11.80 -13.01 -7.05
C ARG A 85 13.19 -13.11 -7.68
N GLY A 86 14.23 -12.67 -6.97
CA GLY A 86 15.61 -12.63 -7.47
C GLY A 86 15.87 -11.57 -8.54
N TRP A 87 15.09 -10.49 -8.56
CA TRP A 87 15.24 -9.38 -9.53
C TRP A 87 15.97 -8.17 -8.97
N ALA A 88 16.12 -8.11 -7.65
CA ALA A 88 16.89 -7.12 -6.94
C ALA A 88 17.70 -7.82 -5.85
N SER A 89 18.82 -7.23 -5.44
CA SER A 89 19.66 -7.74 -4.36
C SER A 89 19.47 -6.97 -3.05
N GLU A 90 20.20 -7.39 -2.03
CA GLU A 90 20.27 -6.65 -0.78
C GLU A 90 20.83 -5.24 -0.96
N ASN A 91 21.75 -5.02 -1.91
CA ASN A 91 22.35 -3.71 -2.13
C ASN A 91 21.31 -2.69 -2.59
N GLU A 92 20.43 -3.04 -3.53
CA GLU A 92 19.35 -2.14 -3.95
C GLU A 92 18.39 -1.81 -2.79
N PHE A 93 18.07 -2.77 -1.93
CA PHE A 93 17.28 -2.49 -0.73
C PHE A 93 18.03 -1.62 0.28
N TYR A 94 19.33 -1.89 0.46
CA TYR A 94 20.20 -1.13 1.35
C TYR A 94 20.29 0.33 0.91
N ASP A 95 20.32 0.64 -0.39
CA ASP A 95 20.33 2.02 -0.85
C ASP A 95 19.05 2.79 -0.49
N PHE A 96 17.87 2.14 -0.56
CA PHE A 96 16.65 2.75 -0.01
C PHE A 96 16.73 2.91 1.51
N TYR A 97 17.30 1.95 2.24
CA TYR A 97 17.49 2.06 3.68
C TYR A 97 18.47 3.19 4.06
N ARG A 98 19.52 3.37 3.28
CA ARG A 98 20.55 4.42 3.45
C ARG A 98 19.92 5.80 3.27
N TYR A 99 19.09 5.96 2.24
CA TYR A 99 18.32 7.18 2.05
C TYR A 99 17.39 7.45 3.23
N TYR A 100 16.55 6.48 3.62
CA TYR A 100 15.70 6.61 4.81
C TYR A 100 16.51 7.04 6.04
N LYS A 101 17.69 6.43 6.27
CA LYS A 101 18.56 6.75 7.41
C LYS A 101 19.06 8.20 7.40
N ASN A 102 19.38 8.74 6.23
CA ASN A 102 19.86 10.11 6.05
C ASN A 102 18.75 11.16 6.18
N PHE A 103 17.52 10.81 5.82
CA PHE A 103 16.36 11.70 5.86
C PHE A 103 15.42 11.46 7.05
N ARG A 104 15.92 10.81 8.11
CA ARG A 104 15.23 10.80 9.42
C ARG A 104 15.13 12.21 9.99
N LEU A 105 14.10 12.49 10.78
CA LEU A 105 13.95 13.76 11.50
C LEU A 105 15.16 14.06 12.39
N SER A 106 15.75 13.03 13.01
CA SER A 106 17.08 13.08 13.63
C SER A 106 17.57 11.66 13.95
N LYS A 107 18.81 11.53 14.44
CA LYS A 107 19.33 10.25 14.94
C LYS A 107 18.46 9.64 16.05
N ASP A 108 17.88 10.47 16.92
CA ASP A 108 17.05 10.05 18.07
C ASP A 108 15.54 10.05 17.76
N LYS A 109 15.14 10.53 16.57
CA LYS A 109 13.77 10.47 16.06
C LYS A 109 13.81 9.75 14.71
N PRO A 110 13.82 8.41 14.71
CA PRO A 110 13.98 7.63 13.49
C PRO A 110 12.71 7.61 12.62
N LEU A 111 11.89 8.65 12.65
CA LEU A 111 10.79 8.87 11.72
C LEU A 111 11.35 9.56 10.48
N MET A 112 10.83 9.26 9.29
CA MET A 112 11.30 9.89 8.06
C MET A 112 10.67 11.27 7.89
N SER A 113 11.45 12.26 7.44
CA SER A 113 10.90 13.52 6.94
C SER A 113 9.88 13.22 5.84
N TRP A 114 8.69 13.82 5.90
CA TRP A 114 7.63 13.44 4.97
C TRP A 114 7.86 13.91 3.54
N ARG A 115 8.70 14.94 3.35
CA ARG A 115 9.00 15.51 2.03
C ARG A 115 10.43 16.04 1.95
N GLN A 116 11.09 15.68 0.86
CA GLN A 116 12.41 16.14 0.44
C GLN A 116 12.31 16.77 -0.95
N LYS A 117 13.11 17.81 -1.20
CA LYS A 117 13.22 18.48 -2.50
C LYS A 117 14.67 18.56 -2.93
N PHE A 118 14.91 18.28 -4.20
CA PHE A 118 16.22 18.24 -4.82
C PHE A 118 16.29 19.14 -6.05
N ASP A 119 17.46 19.73 -6.27
CA ASP A 119 17.85 20.39 -7.51
C ASP A 119 19.07 19.64 -8.06
N GLU A 120 18.97 19.08 -9.26
CA GLU A 120 19.99 18.22 -9.87
C GLU A 120 20.58 17.19 -8.86
N ASP A 121 19.69 16.41 -8.22
CA ASP A 121 19.99 15.39 -7.20
C ASP A 121 20.64 15.89 -5.89
N THR A 122 20.78 17.22 -5.70
CA THR A 122 21.29 17.83 -4.47
C THR A 122 20.14 18.21 -3.53
N GLU A 123 20.17 17.79 -2.25
CA GLU A 123 19.15 18.19 -1.25
C GLU A 123 19.15 19.73 -1.09
N VAL A 124 18.02 20.37 -1.43
CA VAL A 124 17.81 21.81 -1.20
C VAL A 124 16.93 22.05 0.02
N LYS A 125 15.98 21.13 0.31
CA LYS A 125 15.06 21.27 1.43
C LYS A 125 14.49 19.93 1.89
N LYS A 126 14.36 19.78 3.20
CA LYS A 126 13.50 18.74 3.82
C LYS A 126 12.57 19.32 4.86
N GLU A 127 11.42 18.67 5.03
CA GLU A 127 10.47 19.00 6.08
C GLU A 127 10.91 18.43 7.43
N THR A 128 10.47 19.04 8.53
CA THR A 128 10.88 18.66 9.89
C THR A 128 9.88 17.77 10.62
N THR A 129 8.85 17.31 9.91
CA THR A 129 7.78 16.45 10.38
C THR A 129 7.71 15.18 9.53
N ASN A 130 7.07 14.13 10.05
CA ASN A 130 6.83 12.88 9.32
C ASN A 130 5.36 12.72 8.91
N ALA A 131 5.12 11.70 8.08
CA ALA A 131 3.79 11.16 7.78
C ALA A 131 3.73 9.69 8.20
N THR A 132 2.70 9.33 8.97
CA THR A 132 2.61 8.01 9.61
C THR A 132 2.58 6.85 8.62
N ASP A 133 1.89 6.97 7.49
CA ASP A 133 1.81 5.94 6.46
C ASP A 133 3.18 5.57 5.88
N GLY A 134 3.99 6.56 5.53
CA GLY A 134 5.36 6.31 5.04
C GLY A 134 6.20 5.53 6.06
N ASP A 135 6.16 5.94 7.33
CA ASP A 135 6.86 5.24 8.40
C ASP A 135 6.33 3.81 8.65
N LEU A 136 5.02 3.57 8.49
CA LEU A 136 4.42 2.24 8.61
C LEU A 136 4.93 1.29 7.50
N ASP A 137 4.99 1.78 6.26
CA ASP A 137 5.50 1.00 5.12
C ASP A 137 7.00 0.72 5.24
N ILE A 138 7.80 1.71 5.65
CA ILE A 138 9.23 1.54 5.91
C ILE A 138 9.46 0.52 7.03
N ALA A 139 8.70 0.60 8.13
CA ALA A 139 8.81 -0.35 9.23
C ALA A 139 8.48 -1.78 8.77
N TYR A 140 7.42 -1.96 7.98
CA TYR A 140 7.06 -3.26 7.43
C TYR A 140 8.15 -3.80 6.49
N ALA A 141 8.67 -2.97 5.59
CA ALA A 141 9.73 -3.38 4.67
C ALA A 141 11.03 -3.78 5.41
N LEU A 142 11.40 -3.05 6.47
CA LEU A 142 12.56 -3.41 7.31
C LEU A 142 12.36 -4.73 8.06
N ILE A 143 11.13 -5.03 8.50
CA ILE A 143 10.81 -6.33 9.09
C ILE A 143 11.01 -7.44 8.04
N GLU A 144 10.49 -7.26 6.83
CA GLU A 144 10.65 -8.23 5.75
C GLU A 144 12.13 -8.43 5.37
N ALA A 145 12.90 -7.35 5.27
CA ALA A 145 14.35 -7.42 5.04
C ALA A 145 15.08 -8.18 6.15
N SER A 146 14.71 -7.97 7.43
CA SER A 146 15.31 -8.69 8.56
C SER A 146 15.04 -10.20 8.55
N LYS A 147 13.93 -10.63 7.92
CA LYS A 147 13.62 -12.05 7.72
C LYS A 147 14.35 -12.61 6.51
N GLN A 148 14.47 -11.81 5.45
CA GLN A 148 15.14 -12.19 4.21
C GLN A 148 16.66 -12.35 4.39
N TRP A 149 17.28 -11.49 5.20
CA TRP A 149 18.72 -11.47 5.48
C TRP A 149 19.00 -11.40 6.99
N PRO A 150 18.78 -12.52 7.73
CA PRO A 150 18.97 -12.54 9.18
C PRO A 150 20.42 -12.29 9.62
N ASP A 151 21.39 -12.61 8.76
CA ASP A 151 22.83 -12.49 9.01
C ASP A 151 23.47 -11.30 8.25
N SER A 152 22.66 -10.34 7.79
CA SER A 152 23.17 -9.13 7.15
C SER A 152 24.09 -8.33 8.07
N HIS A 153 25.10 -7.68 7.48
CA HIS A 153 25.90 -6.67 8.18
C HIS A 153 25.06 -5.44 8.59
N THR A 154 23.95 -5.19 7.91
CA THR A 154 23.01 -4.13 8.24
C THR A 154 21.94 -4.65 9.21
N ASP A 155 21.86 -4.04 10.40
CA ASP A 155 20.86 -4.39 11.42
C ASP A 155 19.46 -3.87 11.07
N TYR A 156 18.80 -4.49 10.08
CA TYR A 156 17.42 -4.19 9.70
C TYR A 156 16.44 -4.46 10.84
N LYS A 157 16.70 -5.49 11.66
CA LYS A 157 15.86 -5.87 12.80
C LYS A 157 15.84 -4.76 13.86
N GLY A 158 17.01 -4.25 14.23
CA GLY A 158 17.15 -3.15 15.18
C GLY A 158 16.62 -1.83 14.61
N ALA A 159 16.83 -1.57 13.31
CA ALA A 159 16.23 -0.41 12.64
C ALA A 159 14.69 -0.45 12.70
N ALA A 160 14.07 -1.58 12.37
CA ALA A 160 12.62 -1.78 12.47
C ALA A 160 12.10 -1.56 13.90
N LYS A 161 12.77 -2.15 14.91
CA LYS A 161 12.38 -1.97 16.33
C LYS A 161 12.45 -0.51 16.77
N LYS A 162 13.51 0.21 16.38
CA LYS A 162 13.67 1.64 16.70
C LYS A 162 12.59 2.49 16.06
N LEU A 163 12.28 2.25 14.78
CA LEU A 163 11.22 2.95 14.07
C LEU A 163 9.83 2.66 14.68
N LEU A 164 9.50 1.40 14.94
CA LEU A 164 8.23 1.03 15.59
C LEU A 164 8.07 1.66 16.99
N SER A 165 9.15 1.72 17.78
CA SER A 165 9.15 2.44 19.05
C SER A 165 8.89 3.94 18.88
N ALA A 166 9.45 4.55 17.84
CA ALA A 166 9.21 5.96 17.53
C ALA A 166 7.76 6.20 17.08
N ILE A 167 7.21 5.37 16.20
CA ILE A 167 5.80 5.45 15.77
C ILE A 167 4.88 5.36 17.00
N LYS A 168 5.08 4.34 17.86
CA LYS A 168 4.28 4.14 19.08
C LYS A 168 4.33 5.34 20.03
N THR A 169 5.48 5.99 20.17
CA THR A 169 5.68 7.06 21.17
C THR A 169 5.38 8.45 20.65
N ARG A 170 5.47 8.67 19.33
CA ARG A 170 5.38 10.01 18.72
C ARG A 170 4.15 10.18 17.83
N ASN A 171 3.68 9.11 17.19
CA ASN A 171 2.51 9.15 16.31
C ASN A 171 1.29 8.52 16.99
N TYR A 172 1.07 8.75 18.28
CA TYR A 172 0.00 8.10 19.03
C TYR A 172 -0.82 9.09 19.83
N ASN A 173 -2.14 9.01 19.66
CA ASN A 173 -3.11 9.71 20.47
C ASN A 173 -3.58 8.78 21.60
N SER A 174 -3.24 9.12 22.84
CA SER A 174 -3.62 8.32 24.02
C SER A 174 -5.10 8.40 24.36
N ASP A 175 -5.77 9.49 23.98
CA ASP A 175 -7.17 9.75 24.31
C ASP A 175 -8.08 8.92 23.38
N THR A 176 -7.76 8.86 22.08
CA THR A 176 -8.49 8.04 21.09
C THR A 176 -7.95 6.62 20.97
N LYS A 177 -6.72 6.38 21.45
CA LYS A 177 -5.96 5.12 21.31
C LYS A 177 -5.69 4.73 19.85
N LEU A 178 -5.42 5.71 19.01
CA LEU A 178 -5.16 5.57 17.58
C LEU A 178 -3.81 6.17 17.21
N LEU A 179 -3.28 5.79 16.04
CA LEU A 179 -2.17 6.53 15.48
C LEU A 179 -2.64 7.90 14.99
N THR A 180 -1.79 8.91 15.16
CA THR A 180 -1.99 10.24 14.57
C THR A 180 -1.47 10.23 13.12
N VAL A 181 -1.83 11.24 12.32
CA VAL A 181 -1.39 11.36 10.91
C VAL A 181 0.10 11.66 10.73
N GLY A 182 0.78 12.04 11.81
CA GLY A 182 2.21 12.32 11.94
C GLY A 182 2.55 12.79 13.36
N ASP A 183 3.83 12.98 13.66
CA ASP A 183 4.35 13.36 14.98
C ASP A 183 4.05 14.81 15.37
N TRP A 184 3.58 15.59 14.40
CA TRP A 184 3.17 16.99 14.53
C TRP A 184 1.70 17.13 14.99
N ALA A 185 0.88 16.10 14.79
CA ALA A 185 -0.49 16.04 15.28
C ALA A 185 -0.49 15.67 16.78
N LYS A 186 -0.01 16.59 17.62
CA LYS A 186 0.16 16.44 19.07
C LYS A 186 -1.06 16.92 19.86
N LYS A 187 -1.09 16.64 21.17
CA LYS A 187 -2.22 16.94 22.06
C LYS A 187 -2.67 18.40 22.08
N ASP A 188 -1.74 19.32 21.85
CA ASP A 188 -1.96 20.76 21.78
C ASP A 188 -2.32 21.26 20.37
N SER A 189 -2.44 20.38 19.38
CA SER A 189 -2.84 20.74 18.02
C SER A 189 -4.29 20.36 17.72
N ASP A 190 -4.93 21.15 16.84
CA ASP A 190 -6.28 20.88 16.34
C ASP A 190 -6.39 19.53 15.61
N PHE A 191 -5.26 18.95 15.22
CA PHE A 191 -5.13 17.71 14.46
C PHE A 191 -4.92 16.48 15.34
N TYR A 192 -4.85 16.59 16.68
CA TYR A 192 -4.60 15.44 17.55
C TYR A 192 -5.61 14.31 17.32
N ALA A 193 -6.88 14.68 17.15
CA ALA A 193 -8.01 13.78 16.95
C ALA A 193 -8.22 13.40 15.47
N LEU A 194 -7.36 13.88 14.56
CA LEU A 194 -7.43 13.57 13.13
C LEU A 194 -6.94 12.14 12.91
N VAL A 195 -7.69 11.40 12.09
CA VAL A 195 -7.32 10.09 11.59
C VAL A 195 -7.36 10.13 10.07
N ARG A 196 -6.33 9.57 9.44
CA ARG A 196 -6.33 9.21 8.02
C ARG A 196 -6.65 7.71 7.92
N PRO A 197 -7.86 7.31 7.51
CA PRO A 197 -8.27 5.91 7.57
C PRO A 197 -7.38 4.96 6.78
N SER A 198 -6.73 5.42 5.71
CA SER A 198 -5.77 4.61 4.93
C SER A 198 -4.50 4.20 5.69
N ASP A 199 -4.19 4.85 6.83
CA ASP A 199 -3.10 4.46 7.73
C ASP A 199 -3.47 3.27 8.63
N ILE A 200 -4.76 2.89 8.66
CA ILE A 200 -5.23 1.73 9.42
C ILE A 200 -5.01 0.48 8.58
N ILE A 201 -3.87 -0.17 8.82
CA ILE A 201 -3.42 -1.37 8.08
C ILE A 201 -3.39 -2.56 9.07
N PRO A 202 -4.49 -3.31 9.24
CA PRO A 202 -4.60 -4.31 10.31
C PRO A 202 -3.55 -5.42 10.23
N SER A 203 -3.18 -5.83 9.01
CA SER A 203 -2.13 -6.85 8.78
C SER A 203 -0.75 -6.38 9.24
N TYR A 204 -0.45 -5.08 9.13
CA TYR A 204 0.79 -4.50 9.64
C TYR A 204 0.79 -4.52 11.16
N PHE A 205 -0.33 -4.14 11.79
CA PHE A 205 -0.42 -4.18 13.25
C PHE A 205 -0.29 -5.61 13.81
N ASP A 206 -0.83 -6.62 13.13
CA ASP A 206 -0.58 -8.02 13.49
C ASP A 206 0.91 -8.39 13.35
N THR A 207 1.53 -8.00 12.23
CA THR A 207 2.97 -8.23 11.97
C THR A 207 3.85 -7.56 13.02
N PHE A 208 3.53 -6.31 13.39
CA PHE A 208 4.28 -5.54 14.39
C PHE A 208 4.11 -6.14 15.78
N ALA A 209 2.90 -6.58 16.14
CA ALA A 209 2.66 -7.30 17.40
C ALA A 209 3.52 -8.57 17.49
N ALA A 210 3.55 -9.38 16.42
CA ALA A 210 4.33 -10.61 16.38
C ALA A 210 5.85 -10.33 16.41
N PHE A 211 6.31 -9.33 15.66
CA PHE A 211 7.73 -8.98 15.56
C PHE A 211 8.31 -8.38 16.85
N THR A 212 7.51 -7.55 17.54
CA THR A 212 7.96 -6.84 18.75
C THR A 212 7.64 -7.59 20.04
N GLY A 213 6.63 -8.47 20.04
CA GLY A 213 6.05 -9.04 21.26
C GLY A 213 5.18 -8.04 22.05
N ASP A 214 4.91 -6.85 21.51
CA ASP A 214 4.19 -5.78 22.21
C ASP A 214 2.69 -5.83 21.93
N SER A 215 1.87 -5.96 23.00
CA SER A 215 0.41 -5.99 22.89
C SER A 215 -0.19 -4.67 22.44
N PHE A 216 0.55 -3.56 22.50
CA PHE A 216 0.13 -2.24 22.01
C PHE A 216 -0.47 -2.32 20.60
N TRP A 217 0.20 -3.03 19.68
CA TRP A 217 -0.23 -3.13 18.29
C TRP A 217 -1.57 -3.88 18.13
N LYS A 218 -1.84 -4.88 18.97
CA LYS A 218 -3.14 -5.58 19.00
C LYS A 218 -4.26 -4.68 19.52
N THR A 219 -3.99 -3.89 20.56
CA THR A 219 -4.93 -2.90 21.09
C THR A 219 -5.20 -1.80 20.08
N LEU A 220 -4.16 -1.28 19.42
CA LEU A 220 -4.27 -0.31 18.34
C LEU A 220 -5.16 -0.84 17.23
N LYS A 221 -4.86 -2.03 16.68
CA LYS A 221 -5.70 -2.68 15.65
C LYS A 221 -7.16 -2.74 16.05
N THR A 222 -7.44 -3.18 17.28
CA THR A 222 -8.81 -3.32 17.79
C THR A 222 -9.55 -1.98 17.81
N ASN A 223 -8.90 -0.90 18.26
CA ASN A 223 -9.52 0.43 18.29
C ASN A 223 -9.65 1.03 16.88
N SER A 224 -8.63 0.89 16.05
CA SER A 224 -8.66 1.35 14.65
C SER A 224 -9.78 0.66 13.84
N MET A 225 -10.01 -0.64 14.07
CA MET A 225 -11.11 -1.35 13.40
C MET A 225 -12.50 -0.87 13.85
N LYS A 226 -12.66 -0.40 15.10
CA LYS A 226 -13.92 0.25 15.52
C LYS A 226 -14.18 1.53 14.75
N VAL A 227 -13.13 2.33 14.49
CA VAL A 227 -13.22 3.57 13.71
C VAL A 227 -13.64 3.27 12.26
N LEU A 228 -12.95 2.34 11.60
CA LEU A 228 -13.31 1.95 10.22
C LEU A 228 -14.73 1.39 10.13
N LYS A 229 -15.13 0.55 11.10
CA LYS A 229 -16.50 0.03 11.17
C LYS A 229 -17.53 1.14 11.38
N SER A 230 -17.24 2.11 12.24
CA SER A 230 -18.11 3.28 12.48
C SER A 230 -18.31 4.07 11.20
N LEU A 231 -17.23 4.45 10.51
CA LEU A 231 -17.28 5.20 9.24
C LEU A 231 -18.04 4.41 8.16
N SER A 232 -17.68 3.15 7.96
CA SER A 232 -18.34 2.29 6.96
C SER A 232 -19.85 2.12 7.23
N ASN A 233 -20.28 2.14 8.50
CA ASN A 233 -21.68 1.99 8.87
C ASN A 233 -22.53 3.26 8.68
N GLN A 234 -21.91 4.44 8.50
CA GLN A 234 -22.63 5.70 8.31
C GLN A 234 -23.37 5.76 6.96
N HIS A 235 -22.93 4.96 5.98
CA HIS A 235 -23.48 4.97 4.62
C HIS A 235 -23.76 3.56 4.10
N LYS A 236 -24.66 3.42 3.12
CA LYS A 236 -24.96 2.12 2.50
C LYS A 236 -23.79 1.58 1.69
N THR A 237 -23.06 2.47 1.02
CA THR A 237 -21.91 2.16 0.15
C THR A 237 -20.74 1.52 0.89
N GLY A 238 -20.62 1.75 2.21
CA GLY A 238 -19.45 1.33 2.98
C GLY A 238 -18.16 2.10 2.67
N LEU A 239 -18.23 3.13 1.81
CA LEU A 239 -17.11 4.03 1.52
C LEU A 239 -16.68 4.78 2.78
N ILE A 240 -15.38 5.06 2.86
CA ILE A 240 -14.72 5.69 4.00
C ILE A 240 -13.98 6.94 3.50
N PRO A 241 -14.00 8.06 4.25
CA PRO A 241 -13.39 9.31 3.79
C PRO A 241 -11.85 9.28 3.83
N ASP A 242 -11.23 10.21 3.13
CA ASP A 242 -9.79 10.50 3.21
C ASP A 242 -9.35 10.86 4.63
N PHE A 243 -10.17 11.63 5.34
CA PHE A 243 -9.91 12.07 6.70
C PHE A 243 -11.18 11.98 7.57
N ALA A 244 -10.98 11.70 8.85
CA ALA A 244 -12.04 11.69 9.85
C ALA A 244 -11.54 12.20 11.21
N TRP A 245 -12.46 12.71 12.02
CA TRP A 245 -12.23 13.15 13.37
C TRP A 245 -12.78 12.13 14.37
N VAL A 246 -12.01 11.86 15.43
CA VAL A 246 -12.45 11.02 16.56
C VAL A 246 -12.47 11.87 17.82
N LYS A 247 -13.66 12.38 18.20
CA LYS A 247 -13.85 13.25 19.36
C LYS A 247 -14.96 12.69 20.23
N ASP A 248 -14.71 12.54 21.54
CA ASP A 248 -15.68 12.08 22.53
C ASP A 248 -16.41 10.78 22.12
N GLY A 249 -15.67 9.84 21.56
CA GLY A 249 -16.20 8.55 21.06
C GLY A 249 -17.01 8.63 19.76
N THR A 250 -17.20 9.84 19.21
CA THR A 250 -17.87 10.05 17.92
C THR A 250 -16.84 10.10 16.80
N VAL A 251 -17.13 9.40 15.70
CA VAL A 251 -16.30 9.41 14.50
C VAL A 251 -17.05 10.14 13.38
N THR A 252 -16.50 11.22 12.85
CA THR A 252 -17.13 12.01 11.78
C THR A 252 -16.15 12.25 10.62
N PRO A 253 -16.58 12.11 9.35
CA PRO A 253 -15.78 12.55 8.21
C PRO A 253 -15.31 14.01 8.37
N ALA A 254 -14.10 14.31 7.91
CA ALA A 254 -13.63 15.68 7.83
C ALA A 254 -14.51 16.48 6.85
N LYS A 255 -14.60 17.79 7.05
CA LYS A 255 -15.28 18.68 6.10
C LYS A 255 -14.35 19.03 4.96
N LYS A 256 -14.94 19.49 3.85
CA LYS A 256 -14.25 20.07 2.70
C LYS A 256 -13.21 21.11 3.17
N ASP A 257 -11.98 21.03 2.65
CA ASP A 257 -10.88 21.96 2.88
C ASP A 257 -10.46 22.10 4.36
N GLN A 258 -10.74 21.09 5.19
CA GLN A 258 -10.40 21.13 6.62
C GLN A 258 -8.97 20.63 6.89
N VAL A 259 -8.41 19.84 5.99
CA VAL A 259 -7.11 19.17 6.14
C VAL A 259 -6.23 19.37 4.90
N ALA A 260 -6.65 18.84 3.74
CA ALA A 260 -5.83 18.81 2.54
C ALA A 260 -6.55 19.38 1.31
N GLY A 261 -7.88 19.26 1.22
CA GLY A 261 -8.63 19.88 0.14
C GLY A 261 -10.09 19.46 0.03
N VAL A 262 -10.63 19.64 -1.17
CA VAL A 262 -12.09 19.59 -1.39
C VAL A 262 -12.72 18.22 -1.12
N ASN A 263 -11.89 17.17 -1.10
CA ASN A 263 -12.32 15.78 -0.96
C ASN A 263 -11.97 15.16 0.40
N ASP A 264 -11.57 15.96 1.40
CA ASP A 264 -11.19 15.46 2.74
C ASP A 264 -12.25 14.54 3.37
N GLY A 265 -13.54 14.85 3.17
CA GLY A 265 -14.68 14.09 3.67
C GLY A 265 -15.23 13.02 2.73
N ASN A 266 -14.59 12.80 1.58
CA ASN A 266 -15.03 11.88 0.54
C ASN A 266 -14.08 10.69 0.41
N TYR A 267 -14.50 9.65 -0.33
CA TYR A 267 -13.59 8.59 -0.74
C TYR A 267 -12.70 9.13 -1.88
N GLY A 268 -11.51 9.61 -1.52
CA GLY A 268 -10.58 10.31 -2.40
C GLY A 268 -9.22 9.61 -2.50
N ALA A 269 -8.19 10.40 -2.80
CA ALA A 269 -6.85 9.90 -3.11
C ALA A 269 -6.14 9.26 -1.91
N ASN A 270 -6.55 9.55 -0.67
CA ASN A 270 -6.04 8.82 0.49
C ASN A 270 -6.80 7.51 0.68
N ALA A 271 -8.13 7.57 0.69
CA ALA A 271 -9.00 6.44 0.96
C ALA A 271 -8.98 5.37 -0.13
N CYS A 272 -8.55 5.71 -1.36
CA CYS A 272 -8.42 4.76 -2.47
C CYS A 272 -7.50 3.56 -2.14
N ARG A 273 -6.60 3.70 -1.17
CA ARG A 273 -5.70 2.63 -0.68
C ARG A 273 -6.41 1.58 0.18
N LEU A 274 -7.58 1.89 0.75
CA LEU A 274 -8.27 1.03 1.71
C LEU A 274 -8.58 -0.38 1.21
N PRO A 275 -9.08 -0.60 -0.03
CA PRO A 275 -9.27 -1.94 -0.57
C PRO A 275 -8.00 -2.80 -0.48
N TRP A 276 -6.85 -2.25 -0.88
CA TRP A 276 -5.55 -2.93 -0.80
C TRP A 276 -5.12 -3.18 0.65
N ARG A 277 -5.16 -2.15 1.51
CA ARG A 277 -4.73 -2.25 2.91
C ARG A 277 -5.57 -3.23 3.73
N LEU A 278 -6.87 -3.33 3.45
CA LEU A 278 -7.78 -4.23 4.16
C LEU A 278 -7.77 -5.65 3.60
N ALA A 279 -7.60 -5.83 2.29
CA ALA A 279 -7.58 -7.16 1.65
C ALA A 279 -6.41 -8.03 2.09
N SER A 280 -5.36 -7.43 2.64
CA SER A 280 -4.20 -8.14 3.20
C SER A 280 -4.45 -8.72 4.60
N SER A 281 -5.64 -8.49 5.19
CA SER A 281 -5.96 -8.88 6.57
C SER A 281 -6.88 -10.10 6.66
N ASN A 282 -6.58 -11.01 7.58
CA ASN A 282 -7.47 -12.12 7.95
C ASN A 282 -8.51 -11.74 9.02
N ASP A 283 -8.52 -10.47 9.47
CA ASP A 283 -9.44 -10.00 10.50
C ASP A 283 -10.90 -9.98 10.01
N LYS A 284 -11.82 -10.51 10.84
CA LYS A 284 -13.25 -10.58 10.48
C LYS A 284 -13.87 -9.19 10.30
N ALA A 285 -13.54 -8.22 11.15
CA ALA A 285 -14.08 -6.87 11.03
C ALA A 285 -13.51 -6.16 9.79
N ALA A 286 -12.22 -6.36 9.49
CA ALA A 286 -11.61 -5.82 8.27
C ALA A 286 -12.30 -6.37 7.01
N ASN A 287 -12.55 -7.68 7.00
CA ASN A 287 -13.28 -8.33 5.91
C ASN A 287 -14.71 -7.82 5.76
N GLN A 288 -15.42 -7.52 6.85
CA GLN A 288 -16.76 -6.95 6.80
C GLN A 288 -16.77 -5.53 6.20
N VAL A 289 -15.84 -4.67 6.64
CA VAL A 289 -15.69 -3.31 6.11
C VAL A 289 -15.33 -3.36 4.63
N LEU A 290 -14.34 -4.18 4.26
CA LEU A 290 -13.91 -4.35 2.88
C LEU A 290 -15.06 -4.85 2.00
N SER A 291 -15.78 -5.90 2.42
CA SER A 291 -16.85 -6.48 1.61
C SER A 291 -17.97 -5.48 1.34
N LYS A 292 -18.33 -4.65 2.33
CA LYS A 292 -19.35 -3.61 2.11
C LYS A 292 -18.92 -2.60 1.04
N MET A 293 -17.67 -2.14 1.12
CA MET A 293 -17.07 -1.23 0.14
C MET A 293 -16.96 -1.87 -1.25
N MET A 294 -16.53 -3.13 -1.34
CA MET A 294 -16.40 -3.85 -2.61
C MET A 294 -17.76 -4.16 -3.25
N ASN A 295 -18.81 -4.38 -2.46
CA ASN A 295 -20.16 -4.58 -2.98
C ASN A 295 -20.69 -3.30 -3.65
N PHE A 296 -20.37 -2.11 -3.14
CA PHE A 296 -20.67 -0.86 -3.83
C PHE A 296 -20.00 -0.82 -5.22
N PHE A 297 -18.68 -1.08 -5.29
CA PHE A 297 -17.98 -1.08 -6.58
C PHE A 297 -18.49 -2.13 -7.56
N LEU A 298 -19.02 -3.25 -7.07
CA LEU A 298 -19.63 -4.29 -7.92
C LEU A 298 -20.91 -3.81 -8.62
N GLU A 299 -21.62 -2.84 -8.04
CA GLU A 299 -22.84 -2.23 -8.60
C GLU A 299 -22.53 -1.10 -9.60
N GLU A 300 -21.30 -0.56 -9.58
CA GLU A 300 -20.89 0.52 -10.46
C GLU A 300 -20.54 0.02 -11.87
N SER A 301 -21.12 0.63 -12.90
CA SER A 301 -20.82 0.31 -14.29
C SER A 301 -19.41 0.77 -14.71
N THR A 302 -18.91 1.83 -14.09
CA THR A 302 -17.56 2.35 -14.29
C THR A 302 -17.05 2.92 -12.97
N ILE A 303 -15.89 2.43 -12.55
CA ILE A 303 -15.20 2.96 -11.38
C ILE A 303 -14.42 4.20 -11.78
N THR A 304 -14.73 5.33 -11.17
CA THR A 304 -14.09 6.63 -11.45
C THR A 304 -13.22 7.11 -10.30
N GLU A 305 -12.51 8.20 -10.56
CA GLU A 305 -11.65 8.89 -9.61
C GLU A 305 -12.48 9.57 -8.50
N GLY A 306 -12.75 8.79 -7.46
CA GLY A 306 -13.31 9.25 -6.21
C GLY A 306 -14.84 9.36 -6.19
N TYR A 307 -15.37 9.25 -4.98
CA TYR A 307 -16.81 9.22 -4.71
C TYR A 307 -17.14 10.00 -3.44
N THR A 308 -18.27 10.71 -3.44
CA THR A 308 -18.91 11.08 -2.17
C THR A 308 -19.25 9.83 -1.37
N LEU A 309 -19.37 9.93 -0.05
CA LEU A 309 -19.70 8.76 0.78
C LEU A 309 -21.10 8.17 0.48
N ALA A 310 -21.98 8.95 -0.17
CA ALA A 310 -23.26 8.49 -0.66
C ALA A 310 -23.19 7.75 -2.00
N GLY A 311 -22.01 7.65 -2.63
CA GLY A 311 -21.78 6.92 -3.88
C GLY A 311 -21.86 7.76 -5.15
N LYS A 312 -22.02 9.09 -5.06
CA LYS A 312 -21.95 9.96 -6.24
C LYS A 312 -20.49 10.10 -6.73
N PRO A 313 -20.18 9.84 -8.02
CA PRO A 313 -18.87 10.11 -8.60
C PRO A 313 -18.43 11.57 -8.42
N LEU A 314 -17.15 11.78 -8.09
CA LEU A 314 -16.53 13.10 -8.03
C LEU A 314 -15.91 13.52 -9.37
N SER A 315 -15.62 12.55 -10.22
CA SER A 315 -15.03 12.68 -11.55
C SER A 315 -15.70 11.70 -12.51
N SER A 316 -15.59 11.98 -13.82
CA SER A 316 -15.94 11.05 -14.90
C SER A 316 -14.76 10.19 -15.34
N ASN A 317 -13.54 10.49 -14.87
CA ASN A 317 -12.33 9.83 -15.33
C ASN A 317 -12.08 8.53 -14.54
N LYS A 318 -11.55 7.52 -15.23
CA LYS A 318 -10.93 6.37 -14.57
C LYS A 318 -9.55 6.76 -14.06
N SER A 319 -9.07 6.08 -13.03
CA SER A 319 -7.74 6.33 -12.50
C SER A 319 -7.13 5.08 -11.87
N GLU A 320 -5.84 4.86 -12.12
CA GLU A 320 -5.12 3.67 -11.68
C GLU A 320 -5.03 3.56 -10.16
N ASN A 321 -4.81 4.68 -9.47
CA ASN A 321 -4.76 4.73 -8.01
C ASN A 321 -6.07 4.30 -7.32
N PHE A 322 -7.22 4.36 -8.01
CA PHE A 322 -8.48 3.81 -7.51
C PHE A 322 -8.70 2.37 -7.97
N SER A 323 -8.45 2.06 -9.25
CA SER A 323 -8.71 0.75 -9.83
C SER A 323 -7.73 -0.33 -9.35
N ALA A 324 -6.44 -0.03 -9.16
CA ALA A 324 -5.44 -1.02 -8.75
C ALA A 324 -5.70 -1.58 -7.34
N PRO A 325 -5.96 -0.78 -6.29
CA PRO A 325 -6.33 -1.31 -4.98
C PRO A 325 -7.59 -2.17 -5.00
N ILE A 326 -8.60 -1.80 -5.80
CA ILE A 326 -9.84 -2.57 -5.96
C ILE A 326 -9.55 -3.90 -6.65
N LEU A 327 -8.74 -3.90 -7.71
CA LEU A 327 -8.32 -5.12 -8.40
C LEU A 327 -7.59 -6.08 -7.45
N TYR A 328 -6.71 -5.55 -6.59
CA TYR A 328 -6.05 -6.35 -5.55
C TYR A 328 -7.06 -7.01 -4.61
N ALA A 329 -7.99 -6.24 -4.07
CA ALA A 329 -9.01 -6.76 -3.17
C ALA A 329 -9.90 -7.80 -3.87
N ALA A 330 -10.28 -7.56 -5.13
CA ALA A 330 -11.09 -8.46 -5.92
C ALA A 330 -10.41 -9.82 -6.13
N LYS A 331 -9.11 -9.83 -6.46
CA LYS A 331 -8.35 -11.09 -6.63
C LYS A 331 -8.21 -11.93 -5.36
N LYS A 332 -8.40 -11.35 -4.16
CA LYS A 332 -8.35 -12.11 -2.90
C LYS A 332 -9.66 -12.84 -2.57
N LYS A 333 -10.75 -12.61 -3.32
CA LYS A 333 -12.08 -13.14 -3.01
C LYS A 333 -12.85 -13.47 -4.28
N GLU A 334 -13.20 -14.74 -4.46
CA GLU A 334 -13.91 -15.25 -5.65
C GLU A 334 -15.22 -14.51 -5.96
N ALA A 335 -15.92 -14.01 -4.93
CA ALA A 335 -17.17 -13.25 -5.07
C ALA A 335 -17.05 -11.96 -5.91
N TYR A 336 -15.83 -11.48 -6.20
CA TYR A 336 -15.58 -10.23 -6.92
C TYR A 336 -14.95 -10.46 -8.31
N GLY A 337 -15.20 -11.61 -8.95
CA GLY A 337 -14.69 -11.92 -10.30
C GLY A 337 -14.96 -10.81 -11.34
N ASN A 338 -16.16 -10.23 -11.37
CA ASN A 338 -16.50 -9.13 -12.29
C ASN A 338 -15.62 -7.88 -12.08
N LEU A 339 -15.18 -7.63 -10.84
CA LEU A 339 -14.24 -6.55 -10.55
C LEU A 339 -12.82 -6.90 -11.00
N VAL A 340 -12.44 -8.18 -10.98
CA VAL A 340 -11.18 -8.63 -11.61
C VAL A 340 -11.20 -8.31 -13.09
N ASP A 341 -12.28 -8.68 -13.80
CA ASP A 341 -12.38 -8.45 -15.24
C ASP A 341 -12.40 -6.96 -15.57
N SER A 342 -13.25 -6.18 -14.89
CA SER A 342 -13.43 -4.75 -15.17
C SER A 342 -12.25 -3.87 -14.77
N GLN A 343 -11.45 -4.26 -13.77
CA GLN A 343 -10.31 -3.46 -13.30
C GLN A 343 -8.94 -3.95 -13.80
N SER A 344 -8.87 -5.08 -14.50
CA SER A 344 -7.59 -5.60 -15.05
C SER A 344 -6.91 -4.69 -16.07
N TRP A 345 -7.63 -3.68 -16.58
CA TRP A 345 -7.09 -2.68 -17.50
C TRP A 345 -5.83 -1.99 -16.95
N VAL A 346 -5.73 -1.78 -15.62
CA VAL A 346 -4.56 -1.12 -14.99
C VAL A 346 -3.27 -1.91 -15.20
N ILE A 347 -3.35 -3.24 -15.33
CA ILE A 347 -2.18 -4.08 -15.62
C ILE A 347 -1.98 -4.22 -17.14
N GLN A 348 -3.08 -4.31 -17.88
CA GLN A 348 -3.05 -4.53 -19.34
C GLN A 348 -2.53 -3.33 -20.12
N ASN A 349 -2.84 -2.12 -19.66
CA ASN A 349 -2.39 -0.89 -20.31
C ASN A 349 -0.91 -0.58 -20.03
N GLY A 350 -0.31 -1.20 -19.02
CA GLY A 350 1.02 -0.85 -18.54
C GLY A 350 1.01 0.46 -17.73
N LEU A 351 2.19 0.92 -17.35
CA LEU A 351 2.39 2.15 -16.59
C LEU A 351 2.33 3.38 -17.50
N SER A 352 1.74 4.49 -17.03
CA SER A 352 1.67 5.74 -17.81
C SER A 352 3.01 6.48 -17.89
N GLU A 353 3.90 6.18 -16.94
CA GLU A 353 5.20 6.81 -16.69
C GLU A 353 5.14 8.30 -16.30
N ASP A 354 3.94 8.84 -16.07
CA ASP A 354 3.74 10.25 -15.71
C ASP A 354 2.80 10.48 -14.51
N ASP A 355 2.13 9.41 -14.02
CA ASP A 355 1.37 9.36 -12.78
C ASP A 355 2.08 8.46 -11.78
N TYR A 356 3.01 9.05 -11.00
CA TYR A 356 3.73 8.34 -9.95
C TYR A 356 2.80 7.51 -9.05
N TYR A 357 1.64 8.06 -8.66
CA TYR A 357 0.82 7.43 -7.64
C TYR A 357 0.02 6.25 -8.21
N GLY A 358 -0.59 6.45 -9.39
CA GLY A 358 -1.21 5.37 -10.15
C GLY A 358 -0.24 4.24 -10.46
N ASP A 359 0.90 4.56 -11.09
CA ASP A 359 1.88 3.58 -11.53
C ASP A 359 2.51 2.81 -10.36
N THR A 360 2.75 3.47 -9.24
CA THR A 360 3.29 2.84 -8.04
C THR A 360 2.29 1.87 -7.41
N LEU A 361 1.01 2.24 -7.32
CA LEU A 361 -0.03 1.34 -6.82
C LEU A 361 -0.28 0.18 -7.78
N THR A 362 -0.31 0.42 -9.09
CA THR A 362 -0.37 -0.62 -10.13
C THR A 362 0.80 -1.60 -9.98
N THR A 363 2.03 -1.09 -9.77
CA THR A 363 3.23 -1.92 -9.56
C THR A 363 3.15 -2.75 -8.28
N LEU A 364 2.83 -2.13 -7.14
CA LEU A 364 2.66 -2.83 -5.86
C LEU A 364 1.65 -3.97 -5.97
N VAL A 365 0.50 -3.67 -6.56
CA VAL A 365 -0.59 -4.63 -6.73
C VAL A 365 -0.19 -5.77 -7.65
N THR A 366 0.42 -5.46 -8.80
CA THR A 366 0.92 -6.45 -9.75
C THR A 366 1.88 -7.43 -9.08
N LEU A 367 2.82 -6.92 -8.27
CA LEU A 367 3.80 -7.75 -7.57
C LEU A 367 3.24 -8.51 -6.35
N GLN A 368 2.19 -8.01 -5.70
CA GLN A 368 1.64 -8.63 -4.49
C GLN A 368 0.48 -9.60 -4.74
N MET A 369 -0.13 -9.57 -5.93
CA MET A 369 -1.23 -10.47 -6.29
C MET A 369 -0.81 -11.94 -6.26
N ASN A 370 0.38 -12.23 -6.78
CA ASN A 370 0.90 -13.57 -6.94
C ASN A 370 2.08 -13.80 -5.97
N GLN A 371 1.76 -13.93 -4.68
CA GLN A 371 2.79 -14.22 -3.68
C GLN A 371 3.46 -15.56 -4.02
N LYS A 372 4.78 -15.51 -4.24
CA LYS A 372 5.65 -16.68 -4.40
C LYS A 372 6.32 -17.03 -3.09
#